data_AF-A0A6W0CYU2-F1
#
_entry.id   AF-A0A6W0CYU2-F1
#
_cell.length_a   1.000
_cell.length_b   1.000
_cell.length_c   1.000
_cell.angle_alpha   90.00
_cell.angle_beta   90.00
_cell.angle_gamma   90.00
#
_symmetry.space_group_name_H-M   'P 1'
#
loop_
_entity.id
_entity.type
_entity.pdbx_description
1 polymer ?
#
loop_
_entity_poly.entity_id
_entity_poly.type
_entity_poly.pdbx_seq_one_letter_code
_entity_poly.pdbx_strand_id
1 'polypeptide(L)'
;MLAFTLRFIKNKRYFAILAGALVIIAGLASQHAWSGNGLPQINGKALAALAKQHPVVVLFRHAERCDRSDNTCLSDSTGITVNGAQDARALGKAFSADIQNYNLYSSNTVRTIQSATWFSAGRSLT
;
A
#
# COMPACT_ATOMS: atom_id res chain seq x y z
N MET A 1 -10.89 40.37 30.50
CA MET A 1 -10.39 39.30 29.63
C MET A 1 -10.33 37.94 30.33
N LEU A 2 -9.76 37.79 31.54
CA LEU A 2 -9.75 36.51 32.29
C LEU A 2 -11.12 36.01 32.83
N ALA A 3 -12.09 36.89 33.10
CA ALA A 3 -13.40 36.47 33.61
C ALA A 3 -14.31 35.86 32.54
N PHE A 4 -14.08 36.21 31.27
CA PHE A 4 -14.86 35.71 30.14
C PHE A 4 -14.44 34.28 29.76
N THR A 5 -13.15 33.97 29.88
CA THR A 5 -12.59 32.64 29.61
C THR A 5 -13.08 31.60 30.62
N LEU A 6 -13.21 31.98 31.91
CA LEU A 6 -13.69 31.06 32.96
C LEU A 6 -15.21 30.79 32.88
N ARG A 7 -16.01 31.76 32.41
CA ARG A 7 -17.45 31.56 32.23
C ARG A 7 -17.78 30.70 31.00
N PHE A 8 -16.90 30.73 30.00
CA PHE A 8 -16.98 29.90 28.81
C PHE A 8 -16.77 28.40 29.13
N ILE A 9 -15.86 28.08 30.07
CA ILE A 9 -15.54 26.71 30.50
C ILE A 9 -16.68 26.05 31.30
N LYS A 10 -17.51 26.82 32.02
CA LYS A 10 -18.57 26.28 32.88
C LYS A 10 -19.87 25.88 32.16
N ASN A 11 -20.00 26.15 30.87
CA ASN A 11 -21.28 26.00 30.20
C ASN A 11 -21.33 24.72 29.34
N LYS A 12 -22.07 23.71 29.83
CA LYS A 12 -22.13 22.33 29.29
C LYS A 12 -22.47 22.27 27.79
N ARG A 13 -23.22 23.24 27.27
CA ARG A 13 -23.56 23.36 25.84
C ARG A 13 -22.35 23.71 24.96
N TYR A 14 -21.49 24.62 25.43
CA TYR A 14 -20.27 24.99 24.69
C TYR A 14 -19.25 23.86 24.66
N PHE A 15 -19.16 23.11 25.77
CA PHE A 15 -18.33 21.91 25.83
C PHE A 15 -18.79 20.84 24.83
N ALA A 16 -20.11 20.62 24.72
CA ALA A 16 -20.67 19.68 23.74
C ALA A 16 -20.40 20.09 22.28
N ILE A 17 -20.50 21.39 21.98
CA ILE A 17 -20.20 21.92 20.62
C ILE A 17 -18.71 21.74 20.28
N LEU A 18 -17.82 22.10 21.21
CA LEU A 18 -16.37 21.94 21.00
C LEU A 18 -15.98 20.47 20.86
N ALA A 19 -16.52 19.59 21.70
CA ALA A 19 -16.28 18.15 21.59
C ALA A 19 -16.77 17.61 20.24
N GLY A 20 -17.97 18.02 19.78
CA GLY A 20 -18.49 17.65 18.47
C GLY A 20 -17.61 18.13 17.31
N ALA A 21 -17.16 19.38 17.34
CA ALA A 21 -16.25 19.92 16.34
C ALA A 21 -14.91 19.15 16.31
N LEU A 22 -14.37 18.79 17.48
CA LEU A 22 -13.12 18.06 17.59
C LEU A 22 -13.24 16.63 17.03
N VAL A 23 -14.38 15.97 17.25
CA VAL A 23 -14.69 14.66 16.65
C VAL A 23 -14.78 14.75 15.12
N ILE A 24 -15.43 15.80 14.58
CA ILE A 24 -15.52 16.00 13.12
C ILE A 24 -14.14 16.25 12.52
N ILE A 25 -13.32 17.09 13.14
CA ILE A 25 -11.95 17.38 12.68
C ILE A 25 -11.08 16.12 12.73
N ALA A 26 -11.14 15.35 13.82
CA ALA A 26 -10.42 14.08 13.94
C ALA A 26 -10.88 13.05 12.89
N GLY A 27 -12.19 12.99 12.60
CA GLY A 27 -12.76 12.14 11.57
C GLY A 27 -12.26 12.51 10.17
N LEU A 28 -12.26 13.80 9.81
CA LEU A 28 -11.75 14.28 8.53
C LEU A 28 -10.23 14.06 8.38
N ALA A 29 -9.45 14.31 9.43
CA ALA A 29 -8.01 14.10 9.42
C ALA A 29 -7.64 12.60 9.27
N SER A 30 -8.46 11.69 9.82
CA SER A 30 -8.22 10.24 9.70
C SER A 30 -8.35 9.70 8.26
N GLN A 31 -9.08 10.41 7.39
CA GLN A 31 -9.17 10.05 5.97
C GLN A 31 -7.92 10.42 5.17
N HIS A 32 -7.05 11.26 5.73
CA HIS A 32 -5.74 11.56 5.18
C HIS A 32 -4.71 10.69 5.90
N ALA A 33 -4.66 9.41 5.51
CA ALA A 33 -3.66 8.47 5.98
C ALA A 33 -2.27 8.97 5.56
N TRP A 34 -1.63 9.71 6.46
CA TRP A 34 -0.25 10.14 6.31
C TRP A 34 0.62 8.90 6.61
N SER A 35 1.45 8.48 5.65
CA SER A 35 2.48 7.47 5.92
C SER A 35 3.31 7.94 7.12
N GLY A 36 3.81 7.02 7.95
CA GLY A 36 4.65 7.37 9.10
C GLY A 36 5.90 8.21 8.75
N ASN A 37 6.23 8.30 7.46
CA ASN A 37 7.32 9.10 6.91
C ASN A 37 6.86 10.42 6.24
N GLY A 38 5.60 10.84 6.43
CA GLY A 38 5.05 12.07 5.86
C GLY A 38 4.71 12.01 4.37
N LEU A 39 4.79 10.82 3.76
CA LEU A 39 4.44 10.59 2.36
C LEU A 39 2.96 10.19 2.22
N PRO A 40 2.30 10.48 1.07
CA PRO A 40 0.99 9.93 0.78
C PRO A 40 1.05 8.40 0.76
N GLN A 41 0.12 7.72 1.42
CA GLN A 41 -0.01 6.27 1.30
C GLN A 41 -0.54 5.94 -0.11
N ILE A 42 0.31 5.38 -0.97
CA ILE A 42 -0.10 4.90 -2.30
C ILE A 42 -0.68 3.48 -2.13
N ASN A 43 -2.00 3.36 -2.18
CA ASN A 43 -2.69 2.06 -2.29
C ASN A 43 -3.13 1.81 -3.75
N GLY A 44 -3.63 0.61 -4.05
CA GLY A 44 -4.03 0.22 -5.42
C GLY A 44 -5.05 1.16 -6.05
N LYS A 45 -6.05 1.62 -5.30
CA LYS A 45 -7.04 2.61 -5.76
C LYS A 45 -6.43 3.98 -6.07
N ALA A 46 -5.55 4.48 -5.21
CA ALA A 46 -4.85 5.75 -5.44
C ALA A 46 -3.94 5.65 -6.67
N LEU A 47 -3.24 4.53 -6.82
CA LEU A 47 -2.40 4.23 -7.98
C LEU A 47 -3.23 4.14 -9.27
N ALA A 48 -4.40 3.49 -9.24
CA ALA A 48 -5.32 3.42 -10.37
C ALA A 48 -5.87 4.79 -10.76
N ALA A 49 -6.14 5.67 -9.79
CA ALA A 49 -6.54 7.05 -10.06
C ALA A 49 -5.39 7.85 -10.71
N LEU A 50 -4.16 7.70 -10.22
CA LEU A 50 -2.97 8.34 -10.80
C LEU A 50 -2.70 7.85 -12.23
N ALA A 51 -2.83 6.54 -12.48
CA ALA A 51 -2.59 5.94 -13.80
C ALA A 51 -3.58 6.42 -14.89
N LYS A 52 -4.75 6.95 -14.51
CA LYS A 52 -5.69 7.58 -15.45
C LYS A 52 -5.24 8.97 -15.90
N GLN A 53 -4.40 9.64 -15.12
CA GLN A 53 -3.98 11.03 -15.33
C GLN A 53 -2.55 11.11 -15.87
N HIS A 54 -1.69 10.18 -15.49
CA HIS A 54 -0.27 10.19 -15.80
C HIS A 54 0.25 8.78 -16.10
N PRO A 55 1.32 8.64 -16.91
CA PRO A 55 2.09 7.41 -16.97
C PRO A 55 2.68 7.10 -15.60
N VAL A 56 2.49 5.87 -15.10
CA VAL A 56 3.01 5.45 -13.80
C VAL A 56 3.91 4.22 -13.96
N VAL A 57 5.08 4.28 -13.35
CA VAL A 57 6.00 3.15 -13.22
C VAL A 57 5.98 2.67 -11.77
N VAL A 58 5.71 1.38 -11.58
CA VAL A 58 5.70 0.74 -10.27
C VAL A 58 6.90 -0.17 -10.18
N LEU A 59 7.73 0.04 -9.15
CA LEU A 59 8.88 -0.82 -8.86
C LEU A 59 8.58 -1.63 -7.60
N PHE A 60 8.69 -2.95 -7.71
CA PHE A 60 8.66 -3.84 -6.56
C PHE A 60 9.86 -4.78 -6.61
N ARG A 61 10.27 -5.23 -5.43
CA ARG A 61 11.41 -6.15 -5.28
C ARG A 61 10.96 -7.59 -5.61
N HIS A 62 11.92 -8.44 -5.95
CA HIS A 62 11.73 -9.89 -5.96
C HIS A 62 11.17 -10.39 -4.61
N ALA A 63 10.45 -11.51 -4.67
CA ALA A 63 9.93 -12.22 -3.49
C ALA A 63 11.06 -12.84 -2.65
N GLU A 64 10.70 -13.50 -1.55
CA GLU A 64 11.66 -14.14 -0.64
C GLU A 64 12.63 -15.05 -1.41
N ARG A 65 13.94 -14.83 -1.20
CA ARG A 65 15.00 -15.60 -1.86
C ARG A 65 15.16 -16.96 -1.20
N CYS A 66 15.41 -17.98 -2.01
CA CYS A 66 15.73 -19.32 -1.53
C CYS A 66 17.11 -19.37 -0.82
N ASP A 67 18.17 -18.79 -1.40
CA ASP A 67 19.51 -18.81 -0.80
C ASP A 67 19.69 -17.97 0.49
N ARG A 68 18.62 -17.37 1.00
CA ARG A 68 18.63 -16.50 2.19
C ARG A 68 17.55 -16.88 3.20
N SER A 69 16.94 -18.05 3.04
CA SER A 69 15.84 -18.54 3.87
C SER A 69 15.95 -20.05 4.07
N ASP A 70 15.43 -20.54 5.18
CA ASP A 70 15.28 -21.98 5.45
C ASP A 70 13.95 -22.54 4.87
N ASN A 71 13.14 -21.69 4.23
CA ASN A 71 11.90 -22.09 3.58
C ASN A 71 12.15 -22.93 2.33
N THR A 72 11.18 -23.78 1.99
CA THR A 72 11.26 -24.63 0.80
C THR A 72 11.41 -23.79 -0.47
N CYS A 73 12.41 -24.14 -1.26
CA CYS A 73 12.69 -23.46 -2.53
C CYS A 73 11.69 -23.90 -3.60
N LEU A 74 11.29 -22.96 -4.45
CA LEU A 74 10.40 -23.24 -5.57
C LEU A 74 11.11 -24.06 -6.65
N SER A 75 12.40 -23.81 -6.84
CA SER A 75 13.28 -24.44 -7.83
C SER A 75 14.70 -24.48 -7.23
N ASP A 76 15.69 -23.95 -7.94
CA ASP A 76 17.08 -23.85 -7.50
C ASP A 76 17.33 -22.71 -6.50
N SER A 77 18.54 -22.70 -5.93
CA SER A 77 18.95 -21.77 -4.88
C SER A 77 18.94 -20.30 -5.29
N THR A 78 19.07 -19.99 -6.58
CA THR A 78 19.11 -18.62 -7.09
C THR A 78 17.73 -17.98 -7.26
N GLY A 79 16.67 -18.78 -7.09
CA GLY A 79 15.27 -18.40 -7.21
C GLY A 79 14.62 -17.90 -5.92
N ILE A 80 13.29 -18.06 -5.87
CA ILE A 80 12.45 -17.70 -4.72
C ILE A 80 11.97 -18.93 -3.96
N THR A 81 11.45 -18.71 -2.76
CA THR A 81 10.81 -19.76 -1.96
C THR A 81 9.37 -20.02 -2.45
N VAL A 82 8.80 -21.17 -2.06
CA VAL A 82 7.38 -21.48 -2.30
C VAL A 82 6.48 -20.43 -1.64
N ASN A 83 6.81 -20.00 -0.41
CA ASN A 83 6.08 -18.95 0.30
C ASN A 83 6.15 -17.62 -0.46
N GLY A 84 7.35 -17.23 -0.91
CA GLY A 84 7.54 -16.04 -1.73
C GLY A 84 6.74 -16.05 -3.04
N ALA A 85 6.59 -17.22 -3.67
CA ALA A 85 5.75 -17.38 -4.85
C ALA A 85 4.26 -17.18 -4.53
N GLN A 86 3.78 -17.69 -3.39
CA GLN A 86 2.40 -17.50 -2.93
C GLN A 86 2.12 -16.03 -2.61
N ASP A 87 3.03 -15.35 -1.93
CA ASP A 87 2.93 -13.92 -1.62
C ASP A 87 2.91 -13.08 -2.89
N ALA A 88 3.81 -13.34 -3.84
CA ALA A 88 3.83 -12.68 -5.13
C ALA A 88 2.49 -12.86 -5.88
N ARG A 89 1.92 -14.07 -5.85
CA ARG A 89 0.62 -14.35 -6.45
C ARG A 89 -0.53 -13.60 -5.78
N ALA A 90 -0.53 -13.53 -4.45
CA ALA A 90 -1.55 -12.80 -3.70
C ALA A 90 -1.49 -11.30 -4.00
N LEU A 91 -0.28 -10.73 -4.02
CA LEU A 91 -0.04 -9.33 -4.37
C LEU A 91 -0.45 -9.04 -5.82
N GLY A 92 -0.10 -9.90 -6.77
CA GLY A 92 -0.48 -9.79 -8.18
C GLY A 92 -1.99 -9.81 -8.39
N LYS A 93 -2.70 -10.69 -7.68
CA LYS A 93 -4.16 -10.75 -7.68
C LYS A 93 -4.78 -9.46 -7.14
N ALA A 94 -4.26 -8.91 -6.05
CA ALA A 94 -4.75 -7.66 -5.49
C ALA A 94 -4.46 -6.47 -6.42
N PHE A 95 -3.27 -6.42 -7.01
CA PHE A 95 -2.85 -5.38 -7.93
C PHE A 95 -3.70 -5.36 -9.21
N SER A 96 -3.91 -6.52 -9.83
CA SER A 96 -4.70 -6.66 -11.05
C SER A 96 -6.19 -6.37 -10.85
N ALA A 97 -6.71 -6.45 -9.62
CA ALA A 97 -8.08 -6.07 -9.31
C ALA A 97 -8.30 -4.55 -9.45
N ASP A 98 -7.32 -3.74 -9.06
CA ASP A 98 -7.40 -2.28 -9.16
C ASP A 98 -6.81 -1.75 -10.48
N ILE A 99 -5.83 -2.45 -11.07
CA ILE A 99 -5.08 -2.00 -12.25
C ILE A 99 -5.11 -3.09 -13.31
N GLN A 100 -6.02 -2.91 -14.26
CA GLN A 100 -6.26 -3.92 -15.30
C GLN A 100 -5.29 -3.83 -16.47
N ASN A 101 -4.64 -2.70 -16.74
CA ASN A 101 -3.79 -2.54 -17.94
C ASN A 101 -2.40 -2.10 -17.54
N TYR A 102 -1.44 -3.02 -17.61
CA TYR A 102 -0.03 -2.76 -17.34
C TYR A 102 0.86 -3.74 -18.12
N ASN A 103 2.06 -3.29 -18.44
CA ASN A 103 3.14 -4.15 -18.91
C ASN A 103 4.01 -4.55 -17.73
N LEU A 104 4.49 -5.79 -17.72
CA LEU A 104 5.29 -6.33 -16.63
C LEU A 104 6.68 -6.70 -17.12
N TYR A 105 7.68 -6.05 -16.54
CA TYR A 105 9.09 -6.24 -16.86
C TYR A 105 9.82 -6.85 -15.67
N SER A 106 10.87 -7.61 -15.95
CA SER A 106 11.78 -8.13 -14.93
C SER A 106 13.22 -8.07 -15.43
N SER A 107 14.18 -7.99 -14.51
CA SER A 107 15.58 -8.21 -14.89
C SER A 107 15.83 -9.69 -15.16
N ASN A 108 16.91 -10.00 -15.88
CA ASN A 108 17.27 -11.36 -16.32
C ASN A 108 17.89 -12.22 -15.20
N THR A 109 17.29 -12.21 -14.00
CA THR A 109 17.71 -13.09 -12.90
C THR A 109 16.58 -14.05 -12.54
N VAL A 110 16.92 -15.27 -12.12
CA VAL A 110 15.91 -16.32 -11.82
C VAL A 110 14.87 -15.82 -10.81
N ARG A 111 15.30 -15.23 -9.69
CA ARG A 111 14.40 -14.67 -8.67
C ARG A 111 13.44 -13.60 -9.19
N THR A 112 13.88 -12.70 -10.07
CA THR A 112 13.02 -11.62 -10.60
C THR A 112 12.06 -12.14 -11.64
N ILE A 113 12.50 -13.06 -12.51
CA ILE A 113 11.63 -13.74 -13.47
C ILE A 113 10.56 -14.53 -12.72
N GLN A 114 10.93 -15.37 -11.76
CA GLN A 114 9.96 -16.14 -10.96
C GLN A 114 8.98 -15.23 -10.21
N SER A 115 9.48 -14.19 -9.54
CA SER A 115 8.61 -13.24 -8.83
C SER A 115 7.60 -12.58 -9.76
N ALA A 116 8.06 -12.12 -10.93
CA ALA A 116 7.20 -11.48 -11.91
C ALA A 116 6.20 -12.48 -12.52
N THR A 117 6.63 -13.72 -12.80
CA THR A 117 5.73 -14.79 -13.28
C THR A 117 4.59 -15.04 -12.31
N TRP A 118 4.88 -15.18 -11.01
CA TRP A 118 3.85 -15.41 -9.99
C TRP A 118 3.00 -14.17 -9.73
N PHE A 119 3.57 -12.98 -9.84
CA PHE A 119 2.84 -11.70 -9.73
C PHE A 119 1.94 -11.41 -10.93
N SER A 120 2.22 -11.98 -12.10
CA SER A 120 1.61 -11.59 -13.37
C SER A 120 0.08 -11.63 -13.40
N ALA A 121 -0.56 -12.43 -12.53
CA ALA A 121 -2.01 -12.62 -12.50
C ALA A 121 -2.60 -12.98 -13.88
N GLY A 122 -1.87 -13.77 -14.67
CA GLY A 122 -2.26 -14.18 -16.02
C GLY A 122 -1.79 -13.25 -17.13
N ARG A 123 -0.94 -12.26 -16.84
CA ARG A 123 -0.28 -11.42 -17.84
C ARG A 123 1.03 -12.03 -18.33
N SER A 124 1.35 -11.78 -19.59
CA SER A 124 2.64 -12.16 -20.15
C SER A 124 3.72 -11.21 -19.65
N LEU A 125 4.87 -11.77 -19.29
CA LEU A 125 6.09 -11.00 -19.09
C LEU A 125 6.55 -10.44 -20.43
N THR A 126 6.91 -9.15 -20.43
CA THR A 126 7.44 -8.43 -21.59
C THR A 126 8.95 -8.37 -21.53
#